data_AF-A0A1X1BJ88-F1
#
_entry.id   AF-A0A1X1BJ88-F1
#
_cell.length_a   1.000
_cell.length_b   1.000
_cell.length_c   1.000
_cell.angle_alpha   90.00
_cell.angle_beta   90.00
_cell.angle_gamma   90.00
#
_symmetry.space_group_name_H-M   'P 1'
#
loop_
_entity.id
_entity.type
_entity.pdbx_description
1 polymer ?
#
loop_
_entity_poly.entity_id
_entity_poly.type
_entity_poly.pdbx_seq_one_letter_code
_entity_poly.pdbx_strand_id
1 'polypeptide(L)'
;MDIVIKDKATWMIAFHLVLMTIASIAGMIGWIWSVLIVPLKKPVCVSTSAGDSGKSKKPQPRANSYDTTNSKEDTMWAVIKRVYSPFLMCMCGWPQKNFYSPGIIPYALVDRSLCHPINIILMFFSFCVTFTVYFVKKYSPSISRPWGRPPKGCHLVWLFMLPMLCCMPIVYVAMHYPLGILHRALRNNRITVTILAIIVNGSTTVLDNMGYIGVSACSKDSKGNRGPNAMRVIAMTSFTAQFITSFTYRMSTGYLLVWRKYVDDICNTAPTEDMDWFSRFIFWATTSNIYAGYDFVNEFKGNIKDVVAHDVEID
;
A
#
# COMPACT_ATOMS: atom_id res chain seq x y z
N MET A 1 27.07 -15.56 -23.79
CA MET A 1 27.74 -15.79 -22.48
C MET A 1 27.49 -14.55 -21.65
N ASP A 2 26.41 -14.54 -20.88
CA ASP A 2 26.10 -13.43 -19.98
C ASP A 2 26.97 -13.58 -18.73
N ILE A 3 27.87 -12.62 -18.53
CA ILE A 3 28.69 -12.51 -17.33
C ILE A 3 27.79 -11.98 -16.22
N VAL A 4 27.07 -12.88 -15.55
CA VAL A 4 26.37 -12.59 -14.30
C VAL A 4 27.44 -12.50 -13.21
N ILE A 5 27.85 -11.28 -12.87
CA ILE A 5 28.76 -11.02 -11.74
C ILE A 5 27.94 -11.20 -10.45
N LYS A 6 27.95 -12.45 -9.95
CA LYS A 6 27.18 -12.97 -8.80
C LYS A 6 27.28 -12.09 -7.53
N ASP A 7 28.43 -11.42 -7.33
CA ASP A 7 28.66 -10.61 -6.13
C ASP A 7 28.08 -9.19 -6.20
N LYS A 8 27.95 -8.60 -7.40
CA LYS A 8 27.48 -7.20 -7.53
C LYS A 8 25.97 -7.06 -7.30
N ALA A 9 25.18 -8.05 -7.73
CA ALA A 9 23.73 -8.03 -7.55
C ALA A 9 23.35 -8.11 -6.06
N THR A 10 24.04 -8.96 -5.31
CA THR A 10 23.84 -9.15 -3.87
C THR A 10 24.20 -7.88 -3.08
N TRP A 11 25.31 -7.22 -3.44
CA TRP A 11 25.69 -5.94 -2.85
C TRP A 11 24.69 -4.81 -3.16
N MET A 12 24.16 -4.78 -4.38
CA MET A 12 23.15 -3.79 -4.77
C MET A 12 21.84 -3.99 -4.00
N ILE A 13 21.38 -5.23 -3.84
CA ILE A 13 20.17 -5.57 -3.07
C ILE A 13 20.38 -5.26 -1.59
N ALA A 14 21.51 -5.63 -1.01
CA ALA A 14 21.85 -5.32 0.38
C ALA A 14 21.93 -3.81 0.63
N PHE A 15 22.59 -3.06 -0.27
CA PHE A 15 22.64 -1.61 -0.22
C PHE A 15 21.25 -0.98 -0.30
N HIS A 16 20.39 -1.49 -1.19
CA HIS A 16 19.02 -1.01 -1.34
C HIS A 16 18.18 -1.27 -0.09
N LEU A 17 18.31 -2.46 0.52
CA LEU A 17 17.65 -2.82 1.78
C LEU A 17 18.13 -1.93 2.94
N VAL A 18 19.44 -1.67 3.05
CA VAL A 18 20.00 -0.77 4.06
C VAL A 18 19.48 0.65 3.87
N LEU A 19 19.45 1.16 2.64
CA LEU A 19 18.93 2.49 2.33
C LEU A 19 17.44 2.61 2.69
N MET A 20 16.63 1.61 2.33
CA MET A 20 15.20 1.55 2.67
C MET A 20 14.96 1.45 4.17
N THR A 21 15.80 0.72 4.89
CA THR A 21 15.75 0.59 6.35
C THR A 21 16.10 1.93 7.02
N ILE A 22 17.16 2.61 6.58
CA ILE A 22 17.55 3.93 7.08
C ILE A 22 16.44 4.95 6.82
N ALA A 23 15.88 4.98 5.60
CA ALA A 23 14.77 5.88 5.26
C ALA A 23 13.54 5.62 6.14
N SER A 24 13.24 4.36 6.44
CA SER A 24 12.12 3.96 7.31
C SER A 24 12.34 4.34 8.78
N ILE A 25 13.56 4.15 9.30
CA ILE A 25 13.95 4.59 10.65
C ILE A 25 13.89 6.11 10.75
N ALA A 26 14.44 6.84 9.78
CA ALA A 26 14.37 8.30 9.73
C ALA A 26 12.91 8.80 9.67
N GLY A 27 12.06 8.12 8.91
CA GLY A 27 10.61 8.37 8.87
C GLY A 27 9.94 8.14 10.24
N MET A 28 10.25 7.05 10.93
CA MET A 28 9.74 6.79 12.29
C MET A 28 10.23 7.83 13.30
N ILE A 29 11.51 8.21 13.26
CA ILE A 29 12.07 9.24 14.14
C ILE A 29 11.40 10.59 13.88
N GLY A 30 11.23 10.98 12.61
CA GLY A 30 10.52 12.21 12.24
C GLY A 30 9.07 12.21 12.70
N TRP A 31 8.40 11.05 12.66
CA TRP A 31 7.04 10.88 13.17
C TRP A 31 6.99 11.04 14.69
N ILE A 32 7.86 10.35 15.44
CA ILE A 32 7.94 10.46 16.90
C ILE A 32 8.25 11.90 17.31
N TRP A 33 9.19 12.57 16.62
CA TRP A 33 9.51 13.97 16.84
C TRP A 33 8.32 14.89 16.59
N SER A 34 7.58 14.68 15.50
CA SER A 34 6.40 15.48 15.17
C SER A 34 5.24 15.28 16.15
N VAL A 35 5.11 14.09 16.75
CA VAL A 35 4.03 13.74 17.69
C VAL A 35 4.37 14.19 19.12
N LEU A 36 5.62 14.04 19.55
CA LEU A 36 6.03 14.26 20.93
C LEU A 36 6.73 15.61 21.19
N ILE A 37 7.44 16.16 20.20
CA ILE A 37 8.39 17.28 20.42
C ILE A 37 7.90 18.60 19.80
N VAL A 38 6.81 18.62 19.04
CA VAL A 38 6.17 19.89 18.63
C VAL A 38 5.02 20.22 19.61
N PRO A 39 5.29 20.78 20.80
CA PRO A 39 4.24 21.49 21.52
C PRO A 39 3.83 22.68 20.66
N LEU A 40 2.51 22.94 20.62
CA LEU A 40 1.88 24.11 20.02
C LEU A 40 2.76 25.35 20.18
N LYS A 41 3.51 25.74 19.14
CA LYS A 41 3.89 27.13 18.97
C LYS A 41 2.57 27.87 18.81
N LYS A 42 2.06 28.41 19.92
CA LYS A 42 1.04 29.46 19.85
C LYS A 42 1.59 30.50 18.87
N PRO A 43 0.78 31.00 17.93
CA PRO A 43 1.22 32.02 17.01
C PRO A 43 1.79 33.17 17.84
N VAL A 44 3.09 33.43 17.65
CA VAL A 44 3.73 34.62 18.17
C VAL A 44 3.05 35.76 17.43
N CYS A 45 2.16 36.48 18.12
CA CYS A 45 1.71 37.78 17.66
C CYS A 45 2.97 38.64 17.58
N VAL A 46 3.48 38.81 16.36
CA VAL A 46 4.49 39.82 16.07
C VAL A 46 3.77 41.15 16.25
N SER A 47 3.95 41.75 17.44
CA SER A 47 3.64 43.15 17.67
C SER A 47 4.66 43.96 16.90
N THR A 48 4.35 44.29 15.64
CA THR A 48 5.11 45.30 14.91
C THR A 48 4.79 46.65 15.54
N SER A 49 5.62 47.10 16.49
CA SER A 49 5.72 48.52 16.80
C SER A 49 6.69 49.15 15.81
N ALA A 50 6.21 50.11 15.03
CA ALA A 50 7.02 51.13 14.39
C ALA A 50 6.16 52.38 14.23
N GLY A 51 6.59 53.47 14.89
CA GLY A 51 6.02 54.81 14.79
C GLY A 51 6.00 55.31 13.34
N ASP A 52 4.97 56.06 12.96
CA ASP A 52 4.80 57.49 13.22
C ASP A 52 5.29 58.32 12.03
N SER A 53 4.34 58.83 11.24
CA SER A 53 4.20 60.26 10.99
C SER A 53 3.10 60.55 9.96
N GLY A 54 2.10 61.34 10.36
CA GLY A 54 1.58 62.41 9.51
C GLY A 54 0.14 62.33 8.98
N LYS A 55 -0.72 63.14 9.62
CA LYS A 55 -1.85 63.95 9.07
C LYS A 55 -3.28 63.37 9.03
N SER A 56 -3.99 63.65 10.13
CA SER A 56 -5.24 64.45 10.24
C SER A 56 -6.39 64.23 9.22
N LYS A 57 -7.54 63.70 9.69
CA LYS A 57 -8.83 64.44 9.83
C LYS A 57 -10.02 63.56 10.32
N LYS A 58 -10.64 64.06 11.41
CA LYS A 58 -12.03 63.94 11.92
C LYS A 58 -12.61 62.59 12.44
N PRO A 59 -13.42 62.63 13.53
CA PRO A 59 -13.99 61.45 14.17
C PRO A 59 -15.40 61.12 13.64
N GLN A 60 -15.67 59.84 13.44
CA GLN A 60 -17.03 59.30 13.42
C GLN A 60 -17.03 57.87 14.02
N PRO A 61 -17.94 57.54 14.95
CA PRO A 61 -17.98 56.24 15.56
C PRO A 61 -18.76 55.29 14.65
N ARG A 62 -18.08 54.29 14.10
CA ARG A 62 -18.75 53.13 13.53
C ARG A 62 -18.02 51.87 13.98
N ALA A 63 -18.55 51.30 15.06
CA ALA A 63 -18.38 49.90 15.35
C ALA A 63 -18.77 49.09 14.10
N ASN A 64 -17.85 48.23 13.66
CA ASN A 64 -18.06 46.89 13.13
C ASN A 64 -16.69 46.40 12.67
N SER A 65 -16.02 45.66 13.55
CA SER A 65 -15.93 44.21 13.42
C SER A 65 -14.98 43.83 12.30
N TYR A 66 -13.68 43.95 12.57
CA TYR A 66 -12.73 43.04 11.94
C TYR A 66 -13.15 41.64 12.36
N ASP A 67 -13.75 40.93 11.41
CA ASP A 67 -14.11 39.54 11.53
C ASP A 67 -12.81 38.75 11.70
N THR A 68 -12.38 38.66 12.96
CA THR A 68 -11.50 37.63 13.46
C THR A 68 -12.29 36.33 13.30
N THR A 69 -12.44 35.84 12.07
CA THR A 69 -12.94 34.48 11.88
C THR A 69 -11.87 33.58 12.48
N ASN A 70 -12.07 33.23 13.75
CA ASN A 70 -11.76 31.93 14.27
C ASN A 70 -12.25 30.93 13.23
N SER A 71 -11.41 30.60 12.24
CA SER A 71 -11.61 29.40 11.46
C SER A 71 -11.50 28.28 12.48
N LYS A 72 -12.65 27.84 13.00
CA LYS A 72 -12.74 26.68 13.88
C LYS A 72 -11.93 25.60 13.19
N GLU A 73 -10.77 25.29 13.76
CA GLU A 73 -9.91 24.28 13.22
C GLU A 73 -10.75 23.00 13.17
N ASP A 74 -10.83 22.39 11.99
CA ASP A 74 -11.62 21.17 11.82
C ASP A 74 -11.13 20.12 12.83
N THR A 75 -12.06 19.58 13.61
CA THR A 75 -11.75 18.50 14.54
C THR A 75 -11.21 17.30 13.76
N MET A 76 -10.30 16.55 14.37
CA MET A 76 -9.71 15.36 13.74
C MET A 76 -10.79 14.39 13.21
N TRP A 77 -11.88 14.21 13.98
CA TRP A 77 -13.02 13.40 13.56
C TRP A 77 -13.74 13.90 12.31
N ALA A 78 -13.87 15.23 12.13
CA ALA A 78 -14.46 15.79 10.92
C ALA A 78 -13.58 15.49 9.69
N VAL A 79 -12.25 15.62 9.83
CA VAL A 79 -11.29 15.25 8.78
C VAL A 79 -11.38 13.76 8.45
N ILE A 80 -11.39 12.89 9.47
CA ILE A 80 -11.50 11.43 9.28
C ILE A 80 -12.80 11.08 8.53
N LYS A 81 -13.94 11.68 8.89
CA LYS A 81 -15.21 11.42 8.19
C LYS A 81 -15.16 11.78 6.70
N ARG A 82 -14.45 12.87 6.33
CA ARG A 82 -14.25 13.24 4.92
C ARG A 82 -13.30 12.30 4.20
N VAL A 83 -12.27 11.82 4.90
CA VAL A 83 -11.18 11.01 4.34
C VAL A 83 -11.50 9.51 4.37
N TYR A 84 -12.53 9.06 5.09
CA TYR A 84 -12.83 7.65 5.32
C TYR A 84 -12.91 6.80 4.05
N SER A 85 -13.64 7.25 3.03
CA SER A 85 -13.73 6.50 1.77
C SER A 85 -12.38 6.36 1.05
N PRO A 86 -11.63 7.44 0.76
CA PRO A 86 -10.35 7.29 0.09
C PRO A 86 -9.29 6.61 0.96
N PHE A 87 -9.38 6.73 2.29
CA PHE A 87 -8.58 5.92 3.21
C PHE A 87 -8.86 4.44 3.03
N LEU A 88 -10.13 4.02 3.03
CA LEU A 88 -10.50 2.62 2.81
C LEU A 88 -10.06 2.10 1.44
N MET A 89 -10.06 2.92 0.39
CA MET A 89 -9.51 2.52 -0.91
C MET A 89 -8.04 2.10 -0.79
N CYS A 90 -7.22 2.87 -0.05
CA CYS A 90 -5.84 2.49 0.26
C CYS A 90 -5.78 1.19 1.08
N MET A 91 -6.62 1.09 2.12
CA MET A 91 -6.64 -0.05 3.03
C MET A 91 -7.09 -1.34 2.37
N CYS A 92 -7.87 -1.29 1.29
CA CYS A 92 -8.23 -2.48 0.51
C CYS A 92 -7.18 -2.79 -0.57
N GLY A 93 -6.68 -1.76 -1.27
CA GLY A 93 -5.71 -1.95 -2.35
C GLY A 93 -4.36 -2.51 -1.90
N TRP A 94 -3.78 -1.99 -0.82
CA TRP A 94 -2.45 -2.39 -0.37
C TRP A 94 -2.35 -3.84 0.12
N PRO A 95 -3.25 -4.36 0.99
CA PRO A 95 -3.20 -5.76 1.36
C PRO A 95 -3.24 -6.68 0.16
N GLN A 96 -4.13 -6.42 -0.80
CA GLN A 96 -4.33 -7.30 -1.94
C GLN A 96 -3.13 -7.23 -2.89
N LYS A 97 -2.59 -6.04 -3.13
CA LYS A 97 -1.36 -5.88 -3.91
C LYS A 97 -0.21 -6.69 -3.33
N ASN A 98 0.09 -6.48 -2.04
CA ASN A 98 1.24 -7.10 -1.38
C ASN A 98 1.04 -8.58 -1.05
N PHE A 99 -0.21 -9.01 -0.80
CA PHE A 99 -0.52 -10.41 -0.54
C PHE A 99 -0.46 -11.24 -1.82
N TYR A 100 -0.96 -10.74 -2.95
CA TYR A 100 -0.97 -11.51 -4.19
C TYR A 100 0.30 -11.34 -5.01
N SER A 101 0.90 -10.15 -5.06
CA SER A 101 2.06 -9.87 -5.92
C SER A 101 3.24 -9.32 -5.11
N PRO A 102 4.46 -9.86 -5.24
CA PRO A 102 4.80 -11.04 -6.04
C PRO A 102 4.51 -12.37 -5.32
N GLY A 103 4.09 -12.33 -4.04
CA GLY A 103 4.16 -13.50 -3.16
C GLY A 103 3.37 -14.73 -3.61
N ILE A 104 2.16 -14.57 -4.17
CA ILE A 104 1.38 -15.70 -4.70
C ILE A 104 1.51 -15.79 -6.21
N ILE A 105 1.27 -14.70 -6.92
CA ILE A 105 1.34 -14.61 -8.37
C ILE A 105 2.66 -13.92 -8.73
N PRO A 106 3.55 -14.53 -9.53
CA PRO A 106 3.37 -15.78 -10.29
C PRO A 106 3.81 -17.08 -9.57
N TYR A 107 4.49 -17.00 -8.43
CA TYR A 107 5.27 -18.12 -7.86
C TYR A 107 4.48 -19.36 -7.40
N ALA A 108 3.17 -19.26 -7.24
CA ALA A 108 2.30 -20.40 -6.91
C ALA A 108 1.75 -21.10 -8.16
N LEU A 109 1.75 -20.43 -9.32
CA LEU A 109 1.07 -20.90 -10.52
C LEU A 109 2.03 -21.24 -11.66
N VAL A 110 3.25 -20.71 -11.63
CA VAL A 110 4.24 -20.88 -12.68
C VAL A 110 5.58 -21.24 -12.07
N ASP A 111 6.33 -22.10 -12.76
CA ASP A 111 7.71 -22.43 -12.40
C ASP A 111 8.58 -21.17 -12.25
N ARG A 112 9.53 -21.24 -11.31
CA ARG A 112 10.36 -20.11 -10.89
C ARG A 112 11.16 -19.49 -12.04
N SER A 113 11.61 -20.29 -13.00
CA SER A 113 12.35 -19.85 -14.19
C SER A 113 11.54 -18.92 -15.09
N LEU A 114 10.21 -19.07 -15.11
CA LEU A 114 9.29 -18.29 -15.93
C LEU A 114 8.72 -17.06 -15.19
N CYS A 115 8.93 -16.97 -13.88
CA CYS A 115 8.42 -15.88 -13.05
C CYS A 115 9.16 -14.55 -13.27
N HIS A 116 10.45 -14.59 -13.59
CA HIS A 116 11.28 -13.39 -13.71
C HIS A 116 10.77 -12.40 -14.79
N PRO A 117 10.45 -12.84 -16.03
CA PRO A 117 9.84 -11.96 -17.03
C PRO A 117 8.50 -11.36 -16.60
N ILE A 118 7.66 -12.13 -15.89
CA ILE A 118 6.35 -11.67 -15.40
C ILE A 118 6.56 -10.51 -14.42
N ASN A 119 7.48 -10.65 -13.48
CA ASN A 119 7.79 -9.59 -12.51
C ASN A 119 8.30 -8.31 -13.19
N ILE A 120 9.15 -8.43 -14.22
CA ILE A 120 9.60 -7.28 -15.02
C ILE A 120 8.40 -6.59 -15.69
N ILE A 121 7.52 -7.36 -16.33
CA ILE A 121 6.32 -6.82 -16.99
C ILE A 121 5.43 -6.09 -15.97
N LEU A 122 5.19 -6.69 -14.80
CA LEU A 122 4.37 -6.08 -13.75
C LEU A 122 4.96 -4.78 -13.22
N MET A 123 6.28 -4.70 -13.09
CA MET A 123 6.96 -3.48 -12.67
C MET A 123 6.75 -2.36 -13.70
N PHE A 124 6.99 -2.61 -14.98
CA PHE A 124 6.76 -1.63 -16.05
C PHE A 124 5.28 -1.24 -16.16
N PHE A 125 4.38 -2.22 -16.07
CA PHE A 125 2.95 -1.96 -16.12
C PHE A 125 2.48 -1.08 -14.94
N SER A 126 2.97 -1.35 -13.72
CA SER A 126 2.68 -0.51 -12.54
C SER A 126 3.12 0.93 -12.75
N PHE A 127 4.28 1.13 -13.38
CA PHE A 127 4.77 2.45 -13.74
C PHE A 127 3.84 3.15 -14.75
N CYS A 128 3.43 2.46 -15.81
CA CYS A 128 2.47 2.99 -16.79
C CYS A 128 1.13 3.39 -16.16
N VAL A 129 0.58 2.55 -15.27
CA VAL A 129 -0.67 2.85 -14.55
C VAL A 129 -0.51 4.08 -13.67
N THR A 130 0.58 4.16 -12.90
CA THR A 130 0.87 5.31 -12.02
C THR A 130 1.01 6.60 -12.82
N PHE A 131 1.69 6.55 -13.97
CA PHE A 131 1.85 7.70 -14.86
C PHE A 131 0.51 8.14 -15.47
N THR A 132 -0.35 7.18 -15.82
CA THR A 132 -1.71 7.45 -16.27
C THR A 132 -2.52 8.16 -15.20
N VAL A 133 -2.50 7.67 -13.95
CA VAL A 133 -3.16 8.31 -12.80
C VAL A 133 -2.63 9.73 -12.59
N TYR A 134 -1.31 9.94 -12.72
CA TYR A 134 -0.71 11.26 -12.63
C TYR A 134 -1.25 12.22 -13.70
N PHE A 135 -1.31 11.82 -14.96
CA PHE A 135 -1.87 12.67 -16.01
C PHE A 135 -3.34 12.94 -15.81
N VAL A 136 -4.12 11.92 -15.43
CA VAL A 136 -5.54 12.08 -15.11
C VAL A 136 -5.72 13.12 -14.00
N LYS A 137 -4.91 13.07 -12.94
CA LYS A 137 -4.88 14.10 -11.89
C LYS A 137 -4.49 15.49 -12.44
N LYS A 138 -3.49 15.56 -13.32
CA LYS A 138 -2.98 16.82 -13.90
C LYS A 138 -4.04 17.53 -14.76
N TYR A 139 -4.77 16.77 -15.58
CA TYR A 139 -5.77 17.31 -16.51
C TYR A 139 -7.17 17.40 -15.91
N SER A 140 -7.45 16.72 -14.81
CA SER A 140 -8.74 16.78 -14.10
C SER A 140 -8.60 17.51 -12.74
N PRO A 141 -8.84 18.83 -12.70
CA PRO A 141 -8.78 19.58 -11.44
C PRO A 141 -9.81 19.10 -10.41
N SER A 142 -10.86 18.41 -10.85
CA SER A 142 -11.89 17.78 -10.01
C SER A 142 -11.29 16.79 -8.99
N ILE A 143 -10.26 16.03 -9.40
CA ILE A 143 -9.60 15.01 -8.56
C ILE A 143 -8.92 15.63 -7.34
N SER A 144 -8.42 16.85 -7.48
CA SER A 144 -7.68 17.56 -6.42
C SER A 144 -8.58 18.34 -5.46
N ARG A 145 -9.88 18.40 -5.74
CA ARG A 145 -10.91 19.00 -4.89
C ARG A 145 -11.51 17.94 -3.95
N PRO A 146 -12.07 18.31 -2.79
CA PRO A 146 -12.78 17.36 -1.93
C PRO A 146 -13.91 16.65 -2.70
N TRP A 147 -14.03 15.33 -2.56
CA TRP A 147 -14.91 14.49 -3.39
C TRP A 147 -16.40 14.54 -3.01
N GLY A 148 -16.75 15.27 -1.95
CA GLY A 148 -18.13 15.40 -1.47
C GLY A 148 -18.62 14.11 -0.80
N ARG A 149 -19.92 13.81 -0.91
CA ARG A 149 -20.51 12.56 -0.42
C ARG A 149 -20.51 11.49 -1.52
N PRO A 150 -20.21 10.22 -1.20
CA PRO A 150 -20.40 9.11 -2.14
C PRO A 150 -21.83 9.08 -2.70
N PRO A 151 -22.05 8.75 -3.99
CA PRO A 151 -21.08 8.27 -4.98
C PRO A 151 -20.44 9.38 -5.85
N LYS A 152 -20.62 10.67 -5.51
CA LYS A 152 -20.13 11.77 -6.36
C LYS A 152 -18.61 11.87 -6.39
N GLY A 153 -18.05 12.59 -7.36
CA GLY A 153 -16.60 12.78 -7.46
C GLY A 153 -15.86 11.50 -7.83
N CYS A 154 -14.68 11.28 -7.24
CA CYS A 154 -13.82 10.16 -7.60
C CYS A 154 -14.06 8.90 -6.76
N HIS A 155 -15.17 8.84 -6.01
CA HIS A 155 -15.56 7.63 -5.29
C HIS A 155 -15.86 6.45 -6.24
N LEU A 156 -16.17 6.71 -7.52
CA LEU A 156 -16.36 5.67 -8.55
C LEU A 156 -15.12 4.80 -8.79
N VAL A 157 -13.93 5.23 -8.36
CA VAL A 157 -12.72 4.40 -8.44
C VAL A 157 -12.85 3.10 -7.64
N TRP A 158 -13.80 3.02 -6.69
CA TRP A 158 -14.16 1.76 -6.01
C TRP A 158 -14.51 0.63 -6.97
N LEU A 159 -14.95 0.92 -8.19
CA LEU A 159 -15.23 -0.12 -9.20
C LEU A 159 -14.00 -0.96 -9.56
N PHE A 160 -12.77 -0.43 -9.39
CA PHE A 160 -11.54 -1.21 -9.57
C PHE A 160 -11.35 -2.28 -8.48
N MET A 161 -12.14 -2.29 -7.41
CA MET A 161 -12.20 -3.45 -6.50
C MET A 161 -12.79 -4.69 -7.16
N LEU A 162 -13.76 -4.53 -8.07
CA LEU A 162 -14.48 -5.65 -8.69
C LEU A 162 -13.54 -6.64 -9.40
N PRO A 163 -12.69 -6.22 -10.37
CA PRO A 163 -11.80 -7.15 -11.05
C PRO A 163 -10.88 -7.89 -10.07
N MET A 164 -10.43 -7.21 -9.02
CA MET A 164 -9.61 -7.81 -7.99
C MET A 164 -10.37 -8.87 -7.19
N LEU A 165 -11.56 -8.55 -6.67
CA LEU A 165 -12.41 -9.49 -5.93
C LEU A 165 -12.82 -10.69 -6.78
N CYS A 166 -12.99 -10.52 -8.09
CA CYS A 166 -13.26 -11.62 -9.01
C CYS A 166 -12.03 -12.52 -9.23
N CYS A 167 -10.81 -11.97 -9.17
CA CYS A 167 -9.59 -12.75 -9.38
C CYS A 167 -9.20 -13.59 -8.14
N MET A 168 -9.52 -13.15 -6.92
CA MET A 168 -9.10 -13.89 -5.70
C MET A 168 -9.63 -15.32 -5.66
N PRO A 169 -10.93 -15.60 -5.89
CA PRO A 169 -11.46 -16.96 -5.90
C PRO A 169 -10.84 -17.82 -7.01
N ILE A 170 -10.54 -17.23 -8.17
CA ILE A 170 -9.91 -17.93 -9.29
C ILE A 170 -8.52 -18.42 -8.87
N VAL A 171 -7.70 -17.55 -8.28
CA VAL A 171 -6.37 -17.90 -7.77
C VAL A 171 -6.46 -18.94 -6.66
N TYR A 172 -7.37 -18.75 -5.71
CA TYR A 172 -7.57 -19.67 -4.60
C TYR A 172 -7.93 -21.08 -5.08
N VAL A 173 -8.88 -21.19 -6.01
CA VAL A 173 -9.31 -22.47 -6.58
C VAL A 173 -8.19 -23.10 -7.39
N ALA A 174 -7.47 -22.31 -8.18
CA ALA A 174 -6.34 -22.81 -8.96
C ALA A 174 -5.21 -23.36 -8.07
N MET A 175 -5.00 -22.80 -6.88
CA MET A 175 -4.00 -23.28 -5.93
C MET A 175 -4.44 -24.53 -5.16
N HIS A 176 -5.71 -24.63 -4.76
CA HIS A 176 -6.17 -25.70 -3.87
C HIS A 176 -6.78 -26.92 -4.59
N TYR A 177 -7.13 -26.80 -5.87
CA TYR A 177 -7.76 -27.88 -6.62
C TYR A 177 -6.92 -28.25 -7.85
N PRO A 178 -5.81 -29.00 -7.68
CA PRO A 178 -4.85 -29.29 -8.74
C PRO A 178 -5.44 -30.05 -9.95
N LEU A 179 -6.51 -30.82 -9.73
CA LEU A 179 -7.21 -31.53 -10.80
C LEU A 179 -8.23 -30.68 -11.57
N GLY A 180 -8.58 -29.50 -11.04
CA GLY A 180 -9.61 -28.62 -11.57
C GLY A 180 -9.23 -27.92 -12.88
N ILE A 181 -10.25 -27.49 -13.63
CA ILE A 181 -10.08 -26.81 -14.93
C ILE A 181 -9.25 -25.53 -14.77
N LEU A 182 -9.48 -24.75 -13.70
CA LEU A 182 -8.75 -23.51 -13.44
C LEU A 182 -7.27 -23.74 -13.15
N HIS A 183 -6.92 -24.80 -12.42
CA HIS A 183 -5.52 -25.17 -12.21
C HIS A 183 -4.84 -25.48 -13.54
N ARG A 184 -5.44 -26.35 -14.36
CA ARG A 184 -4.88 -26.71 -15.68
C ARG A 184 -4.75 -25.52 -16.63
N ALA A 185 -5.68 -24.56 -16.56
CA ALA A 185 -5.65 -23.35 -17.38
C ALA A 185 -4.54 -22.37 -16.97
N LEU A 186 -4.16 -22.34 -15.69
CA LEU A 186 -3.20 -21.40 -15.12
C LEU A 186 -1.79 -22.00 -14.92
N ARG A 187 -1.69 -23.28 -14.54
CA ARG A 187 -0.43 -23.95 -14.23
C ARG A 187 0.49 -23.92 -15.44
N ASN A 188 1.68 -23.33 -15.27
CA ASN A 188 2.69 -23.17 -16.31
C ASN A 188 2.24 -22.41 -17.58
N ASN A 189 1.06 -21.78 -17.56
CA ASN A 189 0.61 -20.90 -18.64
C ASN A 189 1.02 -19.46 -18.34
N ARG A 190 2.21 -19.08 -18.81
CA ARG A 190 2.80 -17.75 -18.61
C ARG A 190 1.87 -16.62 -19.02
N ILE A 191 1.17 -16.76 -20.15
CA ILE A 191 0.34 -15.69 -20.72
C ILE A 191 -0.87 -15.43 -19.82
N THR A 192 -1.61 -16.49 -19.48
CA THR A 192 -2.82 -16.36 -18.65
C THR A 192 -2.47 -15.83 -17.27
N VAL A 193 -1.40 -16.32 -16.65
CA VAL A 193 -0.95 -15.83 -15.34
C VAL A 193 -0.48 -14.37 -15.41
N THR A 194 0.21 -13.97 -16.50
CA THR A 194 0.60 -12.57 -16.70
C THR A 194 -0.63 -11.66 -16.83
N ILE A 195 -1.64 -12.05 -17.60
CA ILE A 195 -2.88 -11.28 -17.75
C ILE A 195 -3.58 -11.14 -16.39
N LEU A 196 -3.71 -12.24 -15.65
CA LEU A 196 -4.30 -12.24 -14.32
C LEU A 196 -3.55 -11.31 -13.36
N ALA A 197 -2.21 -11.40 -13.36
CA ALA A 197 -1.36 -10.55 -12.54
C ALA A 197 -1.49 -9.07 -12.93
N ILE A 198 -1.55 -8.76 -14.23
CA ILE A 198 -1.77 -7.39 -14.73
C ILE A 198 -3.12 -6.84 -14.27
N ILE A 199 -4.19 -7.63 -14.33
CA ILE A 199 -5.53 -7.20 -13.89
C ILE A 199 -5.53 -6.90 -12.39
N VAL A 200 -4.99 -7.81 -11.57
CA VAL A 200 -4.93 -7.64 -10.10
C VAL A 200 -4.03 -6.47 -9.71
N ASN A 201 -2.80 -6.46 -10.21
CA ASN A 201 -1.81 -5.43 -9.87
C ASN A 201 -2.17 -4.06 -10.46
N GLY A 202 -2.75 -4.02 -11.65
CA GLY A 202 -3.26 -2.81 -12.28
C GLY A 202 -4.40 -2.18 -11.49
N SER A 203 -5.40 -3.00 -11.16
CA SER A 203 -6.59 -2.52 -10.45
C SER A 203 -6.25 -2.05 -9.03
N THR A 204 -5.39 -2.79 -8.32
CA THR A 204 -4.87 -2.36 -7.01
C THR A 204 -4.04 -1.08 -7.11
N THR A 205 -3.21 -0.95 -8.15
CA THR A 205 -2.38 0.26 -8.38
C THR A 205 -3.22 1.47 -8.79
N VAL A 206 -4.38 1.30 -9.42
CA VAL A 206 -5.30 2.44 -9.63
C VAL A 206 -5.95 2.83 -8.30
N LEU A 207 -6.47 1.84 -7.58
CA LEU A 207 -7.22 2.05 -6.34
C LEU A 207 -6.36 2.69 -5.24
N ASP A 208 -5.12 2.25 -5.09
CA ASP A 208 -4.21 2.75 -4.06
C ASP A 208 -3.75 4.20 -4.32
N ASN A 209 -3.33 4.50 -5.55
CA ASN A 209 -2.87 5.83 -5.95
C ASN A 209 -4.01 6.84 -5.89
N MET A 210 -5.19 6.46 -6.40
CA MET A 210 -6.38 7.30 -6.30
C MET A 210 -6.84 7.45 -4.86
N GLY A 211 -6.80 6.40 -4.04
CA GLY A 211 -7.07 6.47 -2.61
C GLY A 211 -6.16 7.48 -1.91
N TYR A 212 -4.85 7.44 -2.20
CA TYR A 212 -3.87 8.34 -1.59
C TYR A 212 -4.06 9.80 -2.05
N ILE A 213 -4.35 10.00 -3.33
CA ILE A 213 -4.74 11.31 -3.87
C ILE A 213 -6.03 11.81 -3.20
N GLY A 214 -7.00 10.92 -3.00
CA GLY A 214 -8.28 11.22 -2.35
C GLY A 214 -8.13 11.59 -0.88
N VAL A 215 -7.25 10.92 -0.14
CA VAL A 215 -6.89 11.28 1.24
C VAL A 215 -6.31 12.70 1.27
N SER A 216 -5.43 13.00 0.33
CA SER A 216 -4.82 14.33 0.18
C SER A 216 -5.82 15.42 -0.25
N ALA A 217 -6.84 15.07 -1.02
CA ALA A 217 -7.87 15.98 -1.52
C ALA A 217 -8.99 16.23 -0.49
N CYS A 218 -9.49 15.17 0.14
CA CYS A 218 -10.61 15.22 1.10
C CYS A 218 -10.18 15.65 2.52
N SER A 219 -8.88 15.65 2.80
CA SER A 219 -8.34 16.23 4.04
C SER A 219 -8.40 17.75 4.05
N LYS A 220 -8.51 18.40 2.88
CA LYS A 220 -8.69 19.85 2.76
C LYS A 220 -10.03 20.28 3.36
N ASP A 221 -10.06 21.48 3.93
CA ASP A 221 -11.29 22.12 4.39
C ASP A 221 -12.13 22.66 3.21
N SER A 222 -13.31 23.23 3.53
CA SER A 222 -14.20 23.84 2.53
C SER A 222 -13.59 25.02 1.77
N LYS A 223 -12.49 25.59 2.28
CA LYS A 223 -11.71 26.69 1.66
C LYS A 223 -10.51 26.17 0.86
N GLY A 224 -10.27 24.85 0.85
CA GLY A 224 -9.16 24.20 0.15
C GLY A 224 -7.84 24.16 0.94
N ASN A 225 -7.84 24.61 2.20
CA ASN A 225 -6.65 24.66 3.05
C ASN A 225 -6.47 23.36 3.85
N ARG A 226 -5.22 23.07 4.23
CA ARG A 226 -4.88 21.93 5.09
C ARG A 226 -4.47 22.43 6.47
N GLY A 227 -5.31 22.18 7.47
CA GLY A 227 -4.96 22.38 8.87
C GLY A 227 -3.99 21.32 9.40
N PRO A 228 -3.48 21.46 10.63
CA PRO A 228 -2.55 20.51 11.21
C PRO A 228 -3.19 19.12 11.44
N ASN A 229 -4.49 19.05 11.75
CA ASN A 229 -5.22 17.77 11.82
C ASN A 229 -5.31 17.05 10.46
N ALA A 230 -5.40 17.80 9.35
CA ALA A 230 -5.37 17.24 8.00
C ALA A 230 -4.04 16.56 7.70
N MET A 231 -2.94 17.22 8.08
CA MET A 231 -1.58 16.66 7.93
C MET A 231 -1.37 15.41 8.79
N ARG A 232 -1.88 15.41 10.03
CA ARG A 232 -1.87 14.24 10.92
C ARG A 232 -2.59 13.05 10.29
N VAL A 233 -3.78 13.25 9.72
CA VAL A 233 -4.55 12.16 9.07
C VAL A 233 -3.82 11.61 7.84
N ILE A 234 -3.18 12.46 7.02
CA ILE A 234 -2.36 12.00 5.89
C ILE A 234 -1.17 11.17 6.39
N ALA A 235 -0.48 11.62 7.44
CA ALA A 235 0.64 10.90 8.03
C ALA A 235 0.20 9.55 8.63
N MET A 236 -0.92 9.53 9.37
CA MET A 236 -1.52 8.31 9.90
C MET A 236 -1.88 7.33 8.77
N THR A 237 -2.47 7.83 7.68
CA THR A 237 -2.79 7.00 6.52
C THR A 237 -1.53 6.34 5.97
N SER A 238 -0.45 7.12 5.80
CA SER A 238 0.83 6.60 5.30
C SER A 238 1.42 5.53 6.21
N PHE A 239 1.40 5.78 7.53
CA PHE A 239 1.89 4.83 8.53
C PHE A 239 1.07 3.53 8.55
N THR A 240 -0.26 3.63 8.65
CA THR A 240 -1.16 2.46 8.66
C THR A 240 -0.98 1.65 7.40
N ALA A 241 -0.84 2.33 6.28
CA ALA A 241 -0.66 1.68 5.02
C ALA A 241 0.69 0.93 5.01
N GLN A 242 1.81 1.52 5.47
CA GLN A 242 3.10 0.82 5.52
C GLN A 242 3.10 -0.38 6.47
N PHE A 243 2.41 -0.25 7.60
CA PHE A 243 2.20 -1.35 8.53
C PHE A 243 1.45 -2.51 7.86
N ILE A 244 0.35 -2.20 7.16
CA ILE A 244 -0.43 -3.19 6.41
C ILE A 244 0.41 -3.86 5.31
N THR A 245 1.18 -3.11 4.54
CA THR A 245 2.09 -3.65 3.52
C THR A 245 3.05 -4.67 4.14
N SER A 246 3.71 -4.30 5.23
CA SER A 246 4.68 -5.16 5.92
C SER A 246 4.03 -6.45 6.43
N PHE A 247 2.85 -6.33 7.06
CA PHE A 247 2.11 -7.47 7.58
C PHE A 247 1.61 -8.41 6.47
N THR A 248 1.02 -7.84 5.42
CA THR A 248 0.38 -8.61 4.33
C THR A 248 1.39 -9.28 3.41
N TYR A 249 2.55 -8.66 3.18
CA TYR A 249 3.68 -9.29 2.50
C TYR A 249 4.15 -10.54 3.26
N ARG A 250 4.36 -10.42 4.59
CA ARG A 250 4.77 -11.56 5.43
C ARG A 250 3.73 -12.67 5.44
N MET A 251 2.46 -12.30 5.53
CA MET A 251 1.35 -13.25 5.40
C MET A 251 1.36 -14.00 4.07
N SER A 252 1.69 -13.32 2.97
CA SER A 252 1.82 -13.95 1.66
C SER A 252 2.90 -15.03 1.63
N THR A 253 4.10 -14.70 2.11
CA THR A 253 5.23 -15.63 2.17
C THR A 253 4.90 -16.84 3.05
N GLY A 254 4.35 -16.59 4.24
CA GLY A 254 3.94 -17.66 5.15
C GLY A 254 2.89 -18.58 4.53
N TYR A 255 1.88 -17.99 3.88
CA TYR A 255 0.85 -18.75 3.17
C TYR A 255 1.43 -19.61 2.04
N LEU A 256 2.35 -19.06 1.24
CA LEU A 256 3.02 -19.81 0.16
C LEU A 256 3.83 -21.00 0.70
N LEU A 257 4.52 -20.83 1.83
CA LEU A 257 5.28 -21.92 2.48
C LEU A 257 4.36 -23.05 2.95
N VAL A 258 3.24 -22.70 3.59
CA VAL A 258 2.25 -23.67 4.06
C VAL A 258 1.60 -24.40 2.89
N TRP A 259 1.23 -23.66 1.84
CA TRP A 259 0.67 -24.24 0.62
C TRP A 259 1.65 -25.21 -0.06
N ARG A 260 2.93 -24.83 -0.21
CA ARG A 260 3.96 -25.73 -0.75
C ARG A 260 4.11 -27.01 0.05
N LYS A 261 4.03 -26.91 1.37
CA LYS A 261 4.17 -28.06 2.27
C LYS A 261 3.01 -29.06 2.14
N TYR A 262 1.78 -28.56 1.96
CA TYR A 262 0.58 -29.39 2.11
C TYR A 262 -0.25 -29.59 0.84
N VAL A 263 -0.01 -28.83 -0.24
CA VAL A 263 -0.93 -28.78 -1.39
C VAL A 263 -0.21 -28.76 -2.75
N ASP A 264 1.04 -28.30 -2.83
CA ASP A 264 1.75 -28.21 -4.13
C ASP A 264 2.03 -29.58 -4.77
N ASP A 265 2.12 -30.65 -3.97
CA ASP A 265 2.14 -32.02 -4.50
C ASP A 265 0.71 -32.54 -4.72
N ILE A 266 0.47 -33.09 -5.91
CA ILE A 266 -0.81 -33.69 -6.32
C ILE A 266 -1.18 -34.87 -5.41
N CYS A 267 -0.18 -35.53 -4.80
CA CYS A 267 -0.40 -36.64 -3.87
C CYS A 267 -0.79 -36.18 -2.46
N ASN A 268 -0.64 -34.89 -2.13
CA ASN A 268 -0.94 -34.38 -0.81
C ASN A 268 -2.43 -34.03 -0.66
N THR A 269 -3.04 -34.60 0.36
CA THR A 269 -4.39 -34.25 0.81
C THR A 269 -4.32 -33.00 1.66
N ALA A 270 -5.12 -31.97 1.37
CA ALA A 270 -5.06 -30.75 2.15
C ALA A 270 -5.51 -31.06 3.59
N PRO A 271 -4.80 -30.60 4.64
CA PRO A 271 -5.09 -30.93 6.05
C PRO A 271 -6.44 -30.36 6.55
N THR A 272 -7.19 -29.74 5.65
CA THR A 272 -8.44 -29.02 5.91
C THR A 272 -9.62 -29.62 5.16
N GLU A 273 -9.46 -30.78 4.49
CA GLU A 273 -10.53 -31.39 3.68
C GLU A 273 -11.79 -31.75 4.49
N ASP A 274 -11.62 -32.19 5.74
CA ASP A 274 -12.73 -32.59 6.62
C ASP A 274 -13.20 -31.49 7.59
N MET A 275 -12.58 -30.31 7.55
CA MET A 275 -12.92 -29.22 8.46
C MET A 275 -14.14 -28.42 7.97
N ASP A 276 -14.86 -27.76 8.87
CA ASP A 276 -15.87 -26.76 8.50
C ASP A 276 -15.21 -25.50 7.93
N TRP A 277 -15.95 -24.74 7.10
CA TRP A 277 -15.40 -23.58 6.39
C TRP A 277 -14.68 -22.57 7.29
N PHE A 278 -15.20 -22.31 8.49
CA PHE A 278 -14.58 -21.35 9.41
C PHE A 278 -13.27 -21.90 9.97
N SER A 279 -13.24 -23.17 10.40
CA SER A 279 -11.99 -23.80 10.85
C SER A 279 -10.95 -23.89 9.74
N ARG A 280 -11.36 -24.12 8.48
CA ARG A 280 -10.43 -24.06 7.33
C ARG A 280 -9.78 -22.68 7.24
N PHE A 281 -10.60 -21.63 7.24
CA PHE A 281 -10.11 -20.25 7.15
C PHE A 281 -9.14 -19.92 8.29
N ILE A 282 -9.51 -20.25 9.53
CA ILE A 282 -8.67 -20.00 10.71
C ILE A 282 -7.37 -20.82 10.67
N PHE A 283 -7.43 -22.09 10.22
CA PHE A 283 -6.24 -22.92 10.05
C PHE A 283 -5.25 -22.27 9.09
N TRP A 284 -5.71 -21.90 7.88
CA TRP A 284 -4.86 -21.29 6.87
C TRP A 284 -4.31 -19.95 7.35
N ALA A 285 -5.13 -19.10 7.97
CA ALA A 285 -4.69 -17.81 8.52
C ALA A 285 -3.64 -17.98 9.63
N THR A 286 -3.90 -18.86 10.62
CA THR A 286 -3.03 -19.04 11.78
C THR A 286 -1.71 -19.70 11.41
N THR A 287 -1.78 -20.76 10.60
CA THR A 287 -0.57 -21.48 10.15
C THR A 287 0.28 -20.58 9.26
N SER A 288 -0.33 -19.78 8.38
CA SER A 288 0.41 -18.81 7.57
C SER A 288 1.15 -17.78 8.43
N ASN A 289 0.52 -17.25 9.49
CA ASN A 289 1.17 -16.33 10.43
C ASN A 289 2.35 -16.99 11.16
N ILE A 290 2.20 -18.24 11.60
CA ILE A 290 3.26 -18.98 12.29
C ILE A 290 4.48 -19.16 11.37
N TYR A 291 4.26 -19.62 10.13
CA TYR A 291 5.34 -19.80 9.16
C TYR A 291 5.95 -18.47 8.72
N ALA A 292 5.15 -17.40 8.60
CA ALA A 292 5.65 -16.06 8.35
C ALA A 292 6.59 -15.58 9.48
N GLY A 293 6.27 -15.90 10.73
CA GLY A 293 7.12 -15.60 11.89
C GLY A 293 8.42 -16.40 11.89
N TYR A 294 8.36 -17.69 11.57
CA TYR A 294 9.56 -18.53 11.44
C TYR A 294 10.48 -18.03 10.32
N ASP A 295 9.92 -17.75 9.15
CA ASP A 295 10.63 -17.19 8.00
C ASP A 295 11.30 -15.85 8.37
N PHE A 296 10.57 -14.94 9.01
CA PHE A 296 11.10 -13.67 9.50
C PHE A 296 12.30 -13.85 10.45
N VAL A 297 12.19 -14.74 11.44
CA VAL A 297 13.30 -14.99 12.39
C VAL A 297 14.49 -15.64 11.68
N ASN A 298 14.24 -16.53 10.72
CA ASN A 298 15.28 -17.22 9.97
C ASN A 298 16.01 -16.27 9.01
N GLU A 299 15.36 -15.24 8.47
CA GLU A 299 16.05 -14.20 7.69
C GLU A 299 17.16 -13.49 8.49
N PHE A 300 16.96 -13.24 9.80
CA PHE A 300 18.01 -12.66 10.65
C PHE A 300 19.14 -13.63 10.95
N LYS A 301 18.89 -14.94 10.85
CA LYS A 301 19.89 -15.99 11.02
C LYS A 301 20.59 -16.35 9.70
N GLY A 302 19.99 -16.00 8.57
CA GLY A 302 20.45 -16.34 7.24
C GLY A 302 21.76 -15.64 6.90
N ASN A 303 22.83 -16.43 6.80
CA ASN A 303 24.07 -16.00 6.17
C ASN A 303 23.91 -16.15 4.66
N ILE A 304 24.05 -15.06 3.91
CA ILE A 304 23.87 -15.05 2.44
C ILE A 304 24.79 -16.07 1.74
N LYS A 305 25.91 -16.43 2.37
CA LYS A 305 26.85 -17.45 1.89
C LYS A 305 26.24 -18.85 1.79
N ASP A 306 25.33 -19.21 2.70
CA ASP A 306 24.78 -20.57 2.77
C ASP A 306 23.70 -20.79 1.71
N VAL A 307 22.96 -19.74 1.34
CA VAL A 307 21.99 -19.76 0.23
C VAL A 307 22.70 -19.90 -1.12
N VAL A 308 23.86 -19.25 -1.30
CA VAL A 308 24.65 -19.36 -2.53
C VAL A 308 25.34 -20.72 -2.65
N ALA A 309 25.71 -21.36 -1.55
CA ALA A 309 26.28 -22.71 -1.55
C ALA A 309 25.25 -23.76 -1.97
N HIS A 310 24.01 -23.66 -1.48
CA HIS A 310 22.95 -24.62 -1.77
C HIS A 310 22.49 -24.64 -3.25
N ASP A 311 22.58 -23.50 -3.95
CA ASP A 311 22.25 -23.39 -5.38
C ASP A 311 23.40 -23.84 -6.30
N VAL A 312 24.62 -24.06 -5.77
CA VAL A 312 25.77 -24.58 -6.55
C VAL A 312 25.85 -26.10 -6.50
N GLU A 313 25.22 -26.74 -5.52
CA GLU A 313 25.22 -28.21 -5.37
C GLU A 313 24.09 -28.92 -6.13
N ILE A 314 23.22 -28.18 -6.84
CA ILE A 314 22.08 -28.74 -7.61
C ILE A 314 22.32 -28.67 -9.14
N ASP A 315 23.47 -28.17 -9.60
CA ASP A 315 23.90 -28.26 -11.01
C ASP A 315 24.84 -29.46 -11.26
#